data_AF-A0A380DSC3-F1
#
_entry.id   AF-A0A380DSC3-F1
#
_cell.length_a   1.000
_cell.length_b   1.000
_cell.length_c   1.000
_cell.angle_alpha   90.00
_cell.angle_beta   90.00
_cell.angle_gamma   90.00
#
_symmetry.space_group_name_H-M   'P 1'
#
loop_
_entity.id
_entity.type
_entity.pdbx_description
1 polymer ?
#
loop_
_entity_poly.entity_id
_entity_poly.type
_entity_poly.pdbx_seq_one_letter_code
_entity_poly.pdbx_strand_id
1 'polypeptide(L)' 'MGSAVIEGYINENKKDDFVAYAIPEHNYQFGGAMIESEKLSELLKPANQLKSPDDIKKELSKKKSH' A
#
# COMPACT_ATOMS: atom_id res chain seq x y z
N MET A 1 -13.43 18.60 7.93
CA MET A 1 -13.64 17.22 7.43
C MET A 1 -12.36 16.47 7.71
N GLY A 2 -12.41 15.38 8.48
CA GLY A 2 -11.21 14.65 8.89
C GLY A 2 -10.55 13.96 7.69
N SER A 3 -9.23 13.90 7.69
CA SER A 3 -8.48 13.00 6.80
C SER A 3 -8.95 11.57 7.03
N ALA A 4 -9.36 10.86 5.97
CA ALA A 4 -9.68 9.45 6.09
C ALA A 4 -8.38 8.66 6.32
N VAL A 5 -8.39 7.76 7.30
CA VAL A 5 -7.22 6.96 7.70
C VAL A 5 -7.60 5.49 7.65
N ILE A 6 -6.69 4.67 7.12
CA ILE A 6 -6.75 3.20 7.20
C ILE A 6 -5.61 2.75 8.09
N GLU A 7 -5.94 2.06 9.17
CA GLU A 7 -4.98 1.42 10.07
C GLU A 7 -5.18 -0.09 10.00
N GLY A 8 -4.09 -0.84 9.99
CA GLY A 8 -4.16 -2.29 9.87
C GLY A 8 -2.84 -2.98 10.18
N TYR A 9 -2.89 -4.31 10.14
CA TYR A 9 -1.74 -5.17 10.29
C TYR A 9 -1.88 -6.38 9.37
N ILE A 10 -0.75 -7.00 9.00
CA ILE A 10 -0.72 -8.18 8.13
C ILE A 10 -0.27 -9.44 8.91
N ASN A 11 -0.44 -10.62 8.30
CA ASN A 11 0.05 -11.90 8.83
C ASN A 11 -0.42 -12.25 10.26
N GLU A 12 -1.57 -11.72 10.68
CA GLU A 12 -2.06 -11.82 12.06
C GLU A 12 -1.07 -11.28 13.13
N ASN A 13 -0.06 -10.51 12.71
CA ASN A 13 1.00 -9.99 13.56
C ASN A 13 0.86 -8.46 13.71
N LYS A 14 0.49 -8.02 14.91
CA LYS A 14 0.32 -6.59 15.23
C LYS A 14 1.59 -5.75 15.12
N LYS A 15 2.78 -6.37 15.01
CA LYS A 15 4.05 -5.66 14.81
C LYS A 15 4.35 -5.35 13.33
N ASP A 16 3.55 -5.92 12.42
CA ASP A 16 3.64 -5.67 10.99
C ASP A 16 2.49 -4.71 10.62
N ASP A 17 2.39 -3.62 11.38
CA ASP A 17 1.34 -2.62 11.27
C ASP A 17 1.68 -1.53 10.24
N PHE A 18 0.62 -0.92 9.72
CA PHE A 18 0.69 0.18 8.75
C PHE A 18 -0.46 1.16 8.93
N VAL A 19 -0.22 2.40 8.50
CA VAL A 19 -1.21 3.48 8.44
C VAL A 19 -1.16 4.13 7.06
N ALA A 20 -2.30 4.20 6.39
CA ALA A 20 -2.45 4.88 5.11
C ALA A 20 -3.37 6.09 5.25
N TYR A 21 -2.97 7.20 4.63
CA TYR A 21 -3.72 8.45 4.68
C TYR A 21 -4.36 8.75 3.33
N ALA A 22 -5.64 9.12 3.37
CA ALA A 22 -6.31 9.71 2.24
C ALA A 22 -5.82 11.14 2.03
N ILE A 23 -5.55 11.50 0.79
CA ILE A 23 -5.09 12.84 0.43
C ILE A 23 -6.34 13.65 0.01
N PRO A 24 -6.75 14.69 0.78
CA PRO A 24 -7.93 15.50 0.44
C PRO A 24 -7.86 16.10 -0.96
N GLU A 25 -6.66 16.49 -1.41
CA GLU A 25 -6.38 17.05 -2.74
C GLU A 25 -6.63 16.04 -3.88
N HIS A 26 -6.71 14.75 -3.58
CA HIS A 26 -6.98 13.68 -4.52
C HIS A 26 -8.32 13.00 -4.25
N ASN A 27 -9.37 13.77 -3.90
CA ASN A 27 -10.71 13.26 -3.61
C ASN A 27 -10.73 12.19 -2.50
N TYR A 28 -9.89 12.34 -1.48
CA TYR A 28 -9.71 11.36 -0.41
C TYR A 28 -9.27 9.97 -0.91
N GLN A 29 -8.62 9.90 -2.08
CA GLN A 29 -8.01 8.67 -2.55
C GLN A 29 -6.74 8.37 -1.76
N PHE A 30 -6.55 7.10 -1.41
CA PHE A 30 -5.32 6.59 -0.81
C PHE A 30 -4.26 6.46 -1.92
N GLY A 31 -3.48 7.52 -2.12
CA GLY A 31 -2.58 7.70 -3.25
C GLY A 31 -1.17 7.12 -3.09
N GLY A 32 -0.84 6.53 -1.93
CA GLY A 32 0.42 5.81 -1.73
C GLY A 32 1.34 6.33 -0.62
N ALA A 33 0.95 7.38 0.11
CA ALA A 33 1.60 7.71 1.38
C ALA A 33 1.13 6.71 2.45
N MET A 34 1.99 5.75 2.77
CA MET A 34 1.80 4.76 3.82
C MET A 34 2.96 4.90 4.81
N ILE A 35 2.63 4.94 6.09
CA ILE A 35 3.60 4.78 7.18
C ILE A 35 3.56 3.30 7.57
N GLU A 36 4.71 2.65 7.58
CA GLU A 36 4.87 1.25 7.92
C GLU A 36 5.82 1.08 9.10
N SER A 37 5.64 -0.01 9.86
CA SER A 37 6.60 -0.44 10.87
C SER A 37 7.92 -0.89 10.22
N GLU A 38 9.03 -0.79 10.95
CA GLU A 38 10.36 -1.25 10.49
C GLU A 38 10.31 -2.72 10.02
N LYS A 39 9.60 -3.56 10.77
CA LYS A 39 9.45 -4.98 10.48
C LYS A 39 8.65 -5.24 9.20
N LEU A 40 7.63 -4.42 8.93
CA LEU A 40 6.91 -4.48 7.66
C LEU A 40 7.80 -4.04 6.49
N SER A 41 8.65 -3.03 6.69
CA SER A 41 9.59 -2.55 5.67
C SER A 41 10.57 -3.64 5.23
N GLU A 42 11.04 -4.48 6.16
CA GLU A 42 11.90 -5.64 5.85
C GLU A 42 11.21 -6.71 4.98
N LEU A 43 9.87 -6.81 5.05
CA LEU A 43 9.09 -7.76 4.25
C LEU A 43 8.84 -7.26 2.83
N LEU A 44 8.90 -5.94 2.62
CA LEU A 44 8.66 -5.33 1.32
C LEU A 44 9.88 -5.42 0.41
N LYS A 45 9.60 -5.35 -0.89
CA LYS A 45 10.67 -5.22 -1.88
C LYS A 45 11.30 -3.83 -1.77
N PRO A 46 12.60 -3.70 -2.06
CA PRO A 46 13.26 -2.41 -2.14
C PRO A 46 12.51 -1.42 -3.03
N ALA A 47 12.54 -0.14 -2.68
CA ALA A 47 11.76 0.91 -3.36
C ALA A 47 11.95 0.95 -4.89
N ASN A 48 13.16 0.66 -5.37
CA ASN A 48 13.49 0.63 -6.80
C ASN A 48 12.88 -0.56 -7.57
N GLN A 49 12.33 -1.55 -6.87
CA GLN A 49 11.62 -2.70 -7.44
C GLN A 49 10.11 -2.61 -7.28
N LEU A 50 9.61 -1.57 -6.60
CA LEU A 50 8.19 -1.33 -6.45
C LEU A 50 7.59 -0.92 -7.79
N LYS A 51 6.32 -1.27 -7.98
CA LYS A 51 5.55 -0.96 -9.18
C LYS A 51 4.33 -0.15 -8.79
N SER A 52 3.91 0.73 -9.69
CA SER A 52 2.66 1.47 -9.51
C SER A 52 1.47 0.51 -9.50
N PRO A 53 0.36 0.86 -8.82
CA PRO A 53 -0.86 0.05 -8.82
C PRO A 53 -1.34 -0.34 -10.23
N ASP A 54 -1.20 0.55 -11.20
CA ASP A 54 -1.62 0.29 -12.59
C ASP A 54 -0.70 -0.69 -13.32
N ASP A 55 0.61 -0.64 -13.08
CA ASP A 55 1.55 -1.62 -13.60
C ASP A 55 1.28 -3.01 -13.02
N ILE A 56 0.97 -3.08 -11.72
CA ILE A 56 0.57 -4.32 -11.05
C ILE A 56 -0.71 -4.88 -11.68
N LYS A 57 -1.74 -4.05 -11.89
CA LYS A 57 -2.99 -4.48 -12.53
C LYS A 57 -2.74 -5.02 -13.94
N LYS A 58 -1.90 -4.35 -14.73
CA LYS A 58 -1.55 -4.74 -16.10
C LYS A 58 -0.78 -6.07 -16.15
N GLU A 59 0.10 -6.33 -15.18
CA GLU A 59 0.79 -7.62 -15.08
C GLU A 59 -0.14 -8.74 -14.65
N LEU A 60 -1.03 -8.47 -13.70
CA LEU A 60 -1.99 -9.47 -13.22
C LEU A 60 -3.00 -9.85 -14.31
N SER A 61 -3.48 -8.88 -15.11
CA SER A 61 -4.39 -9.16 -16.21
C SER A 61 -3.75 -10.01 -17.30
N LYS A 62 -2.49 -9.75 -17.65
CA LYS A 62 -1.71 -10.58 -18.58
C LYS A 62 -1.55 -12.01 -18.07
N LYS A 63 -1.26 -12.21 -16.77
CA LYS A 63 -1.10 -13.54 -16.17
C LYS A 63 -2.40 -14.35 -16.14
N LYS A 64 -3.55 -13.71 -15.99
CA LYS A 64 -4.86 -14.38 -15.97
C LYS A 64 -5.36 -14.80 -17.36
N SER A 65 -4.76 -14.24 -18.42
CA SER A 65 -5.15 -14.51 -19.80
C SER A 65 -4.37 -15.67 -20.44
N HIS A 66 -3.56 -16.38 -19.65
CA HIS A 66 -2.77 -17.53 -20.09
C HIS A 66 -3.26 -18.83 -19.43
#